data_AF-A0AAQ4E2J2-F1
#
_entry.id   AF-A0AAQ4E2J2-F1
#
_cell.length_a   1.000
_cell.length_b   1.000
_cell.length_c   1.000
_cell.angle_alpha   90.00
_cell.angle_beta   90.00
_cell.angle_gamma   90.00
#
_symmetry.space_group_name_H-M   'P 1'
#
loop_
_entity.id
_entity.type
_entity.pdbx_description
1 polymer ?
#
loop_
_entity_poly.entity_id
_entity_poly.type
_entity_poly.pdbx_seq_one_letter_code
_entity_poly.pdbx_strand_id
1 'polypeptide(L)'
;MGTLLLIFQRLMAREALRLLWSESDLKDRSVTGQPCRRFRKSGGSQGKKALSPVKLRAVAKAYAVFVKKVPSEEPTSQRLNNMNRHIAAMIRDLNKMRPKPATCSCLQGSS
;
A
#
# COMPACT_ATOMS: atom_id res chain seq x y z
N MET A 1 2.69 -17.34 18.85
CA MET A 1 2.66 -17.74 17.43
C MET A 1 2.16 -16.63 16.46
N GLY A 2 1.49 -15.55 16.91
CA GLY A 2 0.85 -14.58 15.99
C GLY A 2 1.77 -13.63 15.20
N THR A 3 2.94 -13.25 15.72
CA THR A 3 3.77 -12.19 15.10
C THR A 3 4.41 -12.62 13.79
N LEU A 4 4.86 -13.88 13.69
CA LEU A 4 5.47 -14.42 12.47
C LEU A 4 4.45 -14.49 11.33
N LEU A 5 3.22 -14.91 11.61
CA LEU A 5 2.16 -14.98 10.60
C LEU A 5 1.87 -13.62 9.96
N LEU A 6 1.83 -12.56 10.77
CA LEU A 6 1.63 -11.19 10.29
C LEU A 6 2.80 -10.71 9.41
N ILE A 7 4.04 -11.09 9.76
CA ILE A 7 5.22 -10.79 8.95
C ILE A 7 5.10 -11.52 7.60
N PHE A 8 4.79 -12.81 7.60
CA PHE A 8 4.66 -13.61 6.37
C PHE A 8 3.54 -13.11 5.45
N GLN A 9 2.37 -12.74 5.99
CA GLN A 9 1.29 -12.13 5.22
C GLN A 9 1.72 -10.81 4.57
N ARG A 10 2.43 -9.97 5.31
CA ARG A 10 2.94 -8.69 4.80
C ARG A 10 4.00 -8.88 3.71
N LEU A 11 4.90 -9.86 3.88
CA LEU A 11 5.91 -10.20 2.88
C LEU A 11 5.29 -10.77 1.61
N MET A 12 4.31 -11.67 1.72
CA MET A 12 3.60 -12.21 0.55
C MET A 12 2.89 -11.11 -0.24
N ALA A 13 2.16 -10.22 0.43
CA ALA A 13 1.53 -9.09 -0.24
C ALA A 13 2.57 -8.19 -0.93
N ARG A 14 3.74 -7.99 -0.29
CA ARG A 14 4.85 -7.18 -0.83
C ARG A 14 5.44 -7.79 -2.10
N GLU A 15 5.77 -9.07 -2.07
CA GLU A 15 6.37 -9.75 -3.22
C GLU A 15 5.38 -9.92 -4.37
N ALA A 16 4.11 -10.24 -4.08
CA ALA A 16 3.07 -10.30 -5.10
C ALA A 16 2.85 -8.94 -5.81
N LEU A 17 2.98 -7.82 -5.10
CA LEU A 17 2.95 -6.48 -5.70
C LEU A 17 4.17 -6.23 -6.59
N ARG A 18 5.37 -6.58 -6.12
CA ARG A 18 6.62 -6.38 -6.89
C ARG A 18 6.67 -7.17 -8.19
N LEU A 19 6.00 -8.32 -8.25
CA LEU A 19 5.89 -9.11 -9.48
C LEU A 19 5.01 -8.44 -10.55
N LEU A 20 4.06 -7.57 -10.15
CA LEU A 20 3.07 -6.98 -11.06
C LEU A 20 3.27 -5.49 -11.33
N TRP A 21 4.03 -4.80 -10.47
CA TRP A 21 4.33 -3.38 -10.58
C TRP A 21 5.81 -3.13 -10.28
N SER A 22 6.41 -2.23 -11.07
CA SER A 22 7.71 -1.67 -10.73
C SER A 22 7.60 -0.75 -9.50
N GLU A 23 8.71 -0.53 -8.80
CA GLU A 23 8.71 0.39 -7.65
C GLU A 23 8.35 1.83 -8.06
N SER A 24 8.70 2.25 -9.29
CA SER A 24 8.27 3.53 -9.86
C SER A 24 6.77 3.58 -10.13
N ASP A 25 6.15 2.49 -10.58
CA ASP A 25 4.71 2.42 -10.80
C ASP A 25 3.89 2.49 -9.51
N LEU A 26 4.43 2.03 -8.39
CA LEU A 26 3.76 2.06 -7.09
C LEU A 26 3.80 3.45 -6.45
N LYS A 27 4.71 4.33 -6.89
CA LYS A 27 4.79 5.71 -6.44
C LYS A 27 3.53 6.47 -6.88
N ASP A 28 3.05 7.34 -5.99
CA ASP A 28 1.86 8.19 -6.22
C ASP A 28 0.58 7.43 -6.58
N ARG A 29 0.55 6.12 -6.31
CA ARG A 29 -0.66 5.30 -6.39
C ARG A 29 -1.27 5.03 -5.03
N SER A 30 -2.54 4.66 -5.04
CA SER A 30 -3.27 4.18 -3.87
C SER A 30 -4.11 2.96 -4.23
N VAL A 31 -4.49 2.19 -3.21
CA VAL A 31 -5.31 0.97 -3.42
C VAL A 31 -6.66 1.31 -4.05
N THR A 32 -7.31 2.38 -3.58
CA THR A 32 -8.70 2.73 -3.97
C THR A 32 -8.80 3.97 -4.85
N GLY A 33 -7.74 4.74 -5.01
CA GLY A 33 -7.80 6.06 -5.67
C GLY A 33 -8.32 7.19 -4.77
N GLN A 34 -8.92 6.85 -3.63
CA GLN A 34 -9.70 7.80 -2.83
C GLN A 34 -8.79 8.70 -1.97
N PRO A 35 -9.09 10.01 -1.91
CA PRO A 35 -8.37 10.92 -1.03
C PRO A 35 -8.62 10.56 0.44
N CYS A 36 -7.61 10.79 1.28
CA CYS A 36 -7.73 10.51 2.71
C CYS A 36 -8.81 11.40 3.32
N ARG A 37 -9.81 10.79 3.99
CA ARG A 37 -10.95 11.51 4.60
C ARG A 37 -10.55 12.68 5.49
N ARG A 38 -9.41 12.56 6.20
CA ARG A 38 -8.89 13.61 7.10
C ARG A 38 -8.54 14.90 6.37
N PHE A 39 -8.01 14.80 5.15
CA PHE A 39 -7.58 15.95 4.36
C PHE A 39 -8.66 16.46 3.40
N ARG A 40 -9.86 15.85 3.42
CA ARG A 40 -10.97 16.23 2.55
C ARG A 40 -11.50 17.64 2.83
N LYS A 41 -11.51 18.06 4.11
CA LYS A 41 -11.97 19.41 4.51
C LYS A 41 -10.94 20.50 4.20
N SER A 42 -9.66 20.14 4.12
CA SER A 42 -8.55 21.09 3.94
C SER A 42 -8.21 21.36 2.46
N GLY A 43 -9.00 20.81 1.51
CA GLY A 43 -8.73 20.92 0.06
C GLY A 43 -7.43 20.25 -0.42
N GLY A 44 -6.62 19.68 0.48
CA GLY A 44 -5.21 19.39 0.24
C GLY A 44 -4.86 17.97 -0.22
N SER A 45 -5.82 17.11 -0.56
CA SER A 45 -5.52 15.75 -1.04
C SER A 45 -6.13 15.52 -2.41
N GLN A 46 -5.35 15.76 -3.47
CA GLN A 46 -5.63 15.14 -4.76
C GLN A 46 -5.55 13.60 -4.58
N GLY A 47 -6.57 12.88 -5.02
CA GLY A 47 -6.59 11.42 -4.96
C GLY A 47 -5.39 10.86 -5.73
N LYS A 48 -4.65 9.94 -5.12
CA LYS A 48 -3.56 9.22 -5.79
C LYS A 48 -4.12 8.28 -6.85
N LYS A 49 -3.40 8.01 -7.94
CA LYS A 49 -3.90 7.13 -9.01
C LYS A 49 -4.21 5.73 -8.45
N ALA A 50 -5.38 5.18 -8.76
CA ALA A 50 -5.74 3.85 -8.29
C ALA A 50 -4.81 2.77 -8.90
N LEU A 51 -4.61 1.68 -8.15
CA LEU A 51 -4.01 0.46 -8.69
C LEU A 51 -4.93 -0.16 -9.74
N SER A 52 -4.35 -0.85 -10.72
CA SER A 52 -5.13 -1.55 -11.74
C SER A 52 -5.99 -2.63 -11.07
N PRO A 53 -7.32 -2.63 -11.27
CA PRO A 53 -8.21 -3.62 -10.66
C PRO A 53 -7.93 -5.03 -11.17
N VAL A 54 -7.47 -5.18 -12.41
CA VAL A 54 -7.11 -6.49 -13.00
C VAL A 54 -5.92 -7.09 -12.25
N LYS A 55 -4.84 -6.31 -12.08
CA LYS A 55 -3.65 -6.74 -11.35
C LYS A 55 -3.96 -6.98 -9.86
N LEU A 56 -4.80 -6.15 -9.23
CA LEU A 56 -5.25 -6.38 -7.85
C LEU A 56 -5.99 -7.70 -7.68
N ARG A 57 -6.84 -8.09 -8.64
CA ARG A 57 -7.52 -9.40 -8.61
C ARG A 57 -6.51 -10.56 -8.69
N ALA A 58 -5.42 -10.41 -9.46
CA ALA A 58 -4.35 -11.41 -9.50
C ALA A 58 -3.65 -11.54 -8.14
N VAL A 59 -3.29 -10.42 -7.49
CA VAL A 59 -2.74 -10.43 -6.12
C VAL A 59 -3.71 -11.09 -5.14
N ALA A 60 -5.00 -10.76 -5.22
CA ALA A 60 -6.02 -11.33 -4.33
C ALA A 60 -6.12 -12.86 -4.48
N LYS A 61 -6.07 -13.38 -5.71
CA LYS A 61 -6.05 -14.83 -5.96
C LYS A 61 -4.80 -15.47 -5.38
N ALA A 62 -3.62 -14.91 -5.63
CA ALA A 62 -2.35 -15.44 -5.10
C ALA A 62 -2.34 -15.43 -3.56
N TYR A 63 -2.77 -14.33 -2.96
CA TYR A 63 -2.88 -14.17 -1.51
C TYR A 63 -3.89 -15.15 -0.91
N ALA A 64 -5.01 -15.40 -1.57
CA ALA A 64 -5.99 -16.39 -1.12
C ALA A 64 -5.44 -17.82 -1.13
N VAL A 65 -4.65 -18.18 -2.15
CA VAL A 65 -3.95 -19.48 -2.19
C VAL A 65 -2.96 -19.58 -1.02
N PHE A 66 -2.18 -18.53 -0.76
CA PHE A 66 -1.25 -18.49 0.37
C PHE A 66 -1.97 -18.66 1.73
N VAL A 67 -3.05 -17.89 1.96
CA VAL A 67 -3.81 -17.94 3.21
C VAL A 67 -4.38 -19.34 3.46
N LYS A 68 -4.88 -20.02 2.42
CA LYS A 68 -5.41 -21.39 2.53
C LYS A 68 -4.32 -22.43 2.84
N LYS A 69 -3.09 -22.21 2.36
CA LYS A 69 -1.97 -23.14 2.55
C LYS A 69 -1.26 -23.00 3.89
N VAL A 70 -1.26 -21.80 4.48
CA VAL A 70 -0.58 -21.54 5.75
C VAL A 70 -1.56 -21.68 6.91
N PRO A 71 -1.36 -22.69 7.79
CA PRO A 71 -2.20 -22.88 8.98
C PRO A 71 -2.16 -21.65 9.88
N SER A 72 -3.30 -21.31 10.47
CA SER A 72 -3.45 -20.18 11.37
C SER A 72 -4.72 -20.36 12.21
N GLU A 73 -4.68 -19.86 13.44
CA GLU A 73 -5.84 -19.74 14.31
C GLU A 73 -6.80 -18.62 13.86
N GLU A 74 -6.31 -17.64 13.08
CA GLU A 74 -7.15 -16.57 12.57
C GLU A 74 -8.07 -17.06 11.44
N PRO A 75 -9.35 -16.65 11.43
CA PRO A 75 -10.27 -17.05 10.38
C PRO A 75 -9.79 -16.54 9.01
N THR A 76 -9.91 -17.40 8.00
CA THR A 76 -9.51 -17.11 6.61
C THR A 76 -10.09 -15.79 6.10
N SER A 77 -11.36 -15.49 6.40
CA SER A 77 -12.03 -14.25 6.01
C SER A 77 -11.33 -13.00 6.55
N GLN A 78 -10.93 -13.01 7.82
CA GLN A 78 -10.20 -11.91 8.45
C GLN A 78 -8.82 -11.72 7.81
N ARG A 79 -8.12 -12.82 7.54
CA ARG A 79 -6.80 -12.80 6.88
C ARG A 79 -6.88 -12.21 5.47
N LEU A 80 -7.92 -12.56 4.70
CA LEU A 80 -8.19 -12.01 3.36
C LEU A 80 -8.53 -10.52 3.42
N ASN A 81 -9.36 -10.09 4.38
CA ASN A 81 -9.71 -8.68 4.58
C ASN A 81 -8.47 -7.81 4.89
N ASN A 82 -7.45 -8.39 5.54
CA ASN A 82 -6.20 -7.71 5.85
C ASN A 82 -5.30 -7.49 4.62
N MET A 83 -5.56 -8.12 3.47
CA MET A 83 -4.74 -7.94 2.26
C MET A 83 -4.59 -6.47 1.88
N ASN A 84 -5.69 -5.74 1.75
CA ASN A 84 -5.67 -4.32 1.38
C ASN A 84 -4.92 -3.47 2.41
N ARG A 85 -4.97 -3.86 3.70
CA ARG A 85 -4.21 -3.20 4.76
C ARG A 85 -2.71 -3.41 4.60
N HIS A 86 -2.26 -4.62 4.26
CA HIS A 86 -0.85 -4.92 4.00
C HIS A 86 -0.34 -4.17 2.75
N ILE A 87 -1.12 -4.19 1.66
CA ILE A 87 -0.82 -3.44 0.42
C ILE A 87 -0.69 -1.94 0.73
N ALA A 88 -1.65 -1.36 1.45
CA ALA A 88 -1.63 0.06 1.81
C ALA A 88 -0.48 0.42 2.77
N ALA A 89 -0.07 -0.49 3.65
CA ALA A 89 1.12 -0.29 4.49
C ALA A 89 2.40 -0.23 3.64
N MET A 90 2.60 -1.18 2.73
CA MET A 90 3.75 -1.19 1.82
C MET A 90 3.81 0.07 0.96
N ILE A 91 2.69 0.48 0.34
CA ILE A 91 2.66 1.69 -0.49
C ILE A 91 3.02 2.93 0.35
N ARG A 92 2.57 3.01 1.61
CA ARG A 92 2.97 4.09 2.51
C ARG A 92 4.47 4.06 2.81
N ASP A 93 5.03 2.88 3.07
CA ASP A 93 6.46 2.72 3.36
C ASP A 93 7.31 3.14 2.14
N LEU A 94 6.93 2.73 0.93
CA LEU A 94 7.58 3.16 -0.31
C LEU A 94 7.52 4.69 -0.50
N ASN A 95 6.38 5.30 -0.18
CA ASN A 95 6.24 6.75 -0.27
C ASN A 95 7.02 7.51 0.82
N LYS A 96 7.30 6.90 1.98
CA LYS A 96 8.14 7.50 3.04
C LYS A 96 9.62 7.52 2.67
N MET A 97 10.10 6.49 1.96
CA MET A 97 11.48 6.39 1.48
C MET A 97 11.75 7.34 0.30
N ARG A 98 10.74 8.10 -0.15
CA ARG A 98 10.94 9.13 -1.18
C ARG A 98 11.80 10.27 -0.60
N PRO A 99 12.89 10.68 -1.28
CA PRO A 99 13.57 11.91 -0.93
C PRO A 99 12.57 13.06 -1.10
N LYS A 100 12.38 13.84 -0.03
CA LYS A 100 11.55 15.05 -0.12
C LYS A 100 12.18 15.96 -1.18
N PRO A 101 11.38 16.61 -2.06
CA PRO A 101 11.95 17.64 -2.91
C PRO A 101 12.65 18.65 -2.00
N ALA A 102 13.89 19.00 -2.32
CA ALA A 102 14.58 20.08 -1.64
C ALA A 102 13.68 21.30 -1.72
N THR A 103 13.18 21.77 -0.58
CA THR A 103 12.48 23.05 -0.53
C THR A 103 13.49 24.11 -0.96
N CYS A 104 13.26 24.76 -2.11
CA CYS A 104 14.00 25.95 -2.49
C CYS A 104 13.80 27.00 -1.40
N SER A 105 14.75 27.13 -0.49
CA SER A 105 14.81 28.19 0.53
C SER A 105 15.32 29.50 -0.08
N CYS A 106 14.75 29.90 -1.22
CA CYS A 106 15.15 31.08 -1.98
C CYS A 106 14.04 32.13 -2.02
N LEU A 107 13.35 32.38 -0.89
CA LEU A 107 12.44 33.53 -0.71
C LEU A 107 12.39 33.95 0.77
N GLN A 108 13.56 34.18 1.38
CA GLN A 108 13.67 35.06 2.54
C GLN A 108 14.61 36.19 2.16
N GLY A 109 14.03 37.21 1.55
CA GLY A 109 14.70 38.44 1.16
C GLY A 109 13.65 39.49 0.82
N SER A 110 13.71 40.59 1.58
CA SER A 110 13.14 41.92 1.27
C SER A 110 11.66 42.15 1.60
N SER A 111 11.40 42.73 2.77
CA SER A 111 11.00 44.14 2.92
C SER A 111 10.86 44.52 4.39
#